data_AF-A0A840VYC3-F1
#
_entry.id   AF-A0A840VYC3-F1
#
_cell.length_a   1.000
_cell.length_b   1.000
_cell.length_c   1.000
_cell.angle_alpha   90.00
_cell.angle_beta   90.00
_cell.angle_gamma   90.00
#
_symmetry.space_group_name_H-M   'P 1'
#
loop_
_entity.id
_entity.type
_entity.pdbx_description
1 polymer ?
#
loop_
_entity_poly.entity_id
_entity_poly.type
_entity_poly.pdbx_seq_one_letter_code
_entity_poly.pdbx_strand_id
1 'polypeptide(L)'
;MGPPIPEEVAPNWAGKNARELFLESFGATITHKIRHAPFPQIRAVHRELEERYREDVERTAASRFRHPDDIAMATTLHQYYALLSGYGVRGEYRTRYVDIGTNTAADRLAALAAGDPAEGEYDFLCLNDFDTPPERQEAVSRMVRDFLERRFPSPSRFEKESEPVGGPEPGISVAA
;
A
#
# COMPACT_ATOMS: atom_id res chain seq x y z
N MET A 1 19.16 9.43 -4.51
CA MET A 1 18.99 8.42 -3.45
C MET A 1 19.90 8.81 -2.28
N GLY A 2 19.42 9.66 -1.39
CA GLY A 2 20.14 10.10 -0.18
C GLY A 2 19.49 9.55 1.10
N PRO A 3 19.85 10.09 2.28
CA PRO A 3 19.14 9.82 3.53
C PRO A 3 17.67 10.29 3.44
N PRO A 4 16.78 9.83 4.34
CA PRO A 4 15.43 10.40 4.49
C PRO A 4 15.49 11.93 4.66
N ILE A 5 14.58 12.67 4.04
CA ILE A 5 14.39 14.11 4.29
C ILE A 5 12.97 14.37 4.80
N PRO A 6 12.74 15.33 5.71
CA PRO A 6 11.45 15.52 6.38
C PRO A 6 10.24 15.81 5.46
N GLU A 7 10.47 16.26 4.23
CA GLU A 7 9.40 16.63 3.29
C GLU A 7 8.95 15.46 2.40
N GLU A 8 9.63 14.31 2.49
CA GLU A 8 9.26 13.13 1.74
C GLU A 8 8.04 12.41 2.33
N VAL A 9 7.33 11.67 1.48
CA VAL A 9 6.24 10.81 1.97
C VAL A 9 6.77 9.62 2.75
N ALA A 10 6.04 9.18 3.77
CA ALA A 10 6.46 8.10 4.65
C ALA A 10 6.94 6.79 3.97
N PRO A 11 6.37 6.33 2.84
CA PRO A 11 6.91 5.17 2.14
C PRO A 11 8.35 5.36 1.61
N ASN A 12 8.78 6.60 1.36
CA ASN A 12 10.16 6.90 0.95
C ASN A 12 11.13 6.75 2.13
N TRP A 13 10.78 7.32 3.29
CA TRP A 13 11.55 7.17 4.52
C TRP A 13 11.77 5.69 4.83
N ALA A 14 10.67 4.95 4.91
CA ALA A 14 10.70 3.55 5.28
C ALA A 14 11.46 2.66 4.29
N GLY A 15 11.44 3.01 2.99
CA GLY A 15 12.25 2.34 1.98
C GLY A 15 13.76 2.63 2.12
N LYS A 16 14.12 3.86 2.49
CA LYS A 16 15.52 4.24 2.74
C LYS A 16 16.07 3.60 4.01
N ASN A 17 15.27 3.54 5.07
CA ASN A 17 15.66 2.88 6.32
C ASN A 17 15.86 1.38 6.10
N ALA A 18 14.95 0.71 5.39
CA ALA A 18 15.13 -0.70 5.02
C ALA A 18 16.38 -0.94 4.16
N ARG A 19 16.73 0.01 3.27
CA ARG A 19 17.95 -0.08 2.45
C ARG A 19 19.22 -0.11 3.32
N GLU A 20 19.26 0.69 4.38
CA GLU A 20 20.40 0.71 5.31
C GLU A 20 20.55 -0.64 6.02
N LEU A 21 19.44 -1.16 6.57
CA LEU A 21 19.42 -2.47 7.23
C LEU A 21 19.90 -3.61 6.31
N PHE A 22 19.54 -3.56 5.02
CA PHE A 22 20.01 -4.54 4.04
C PHE A 22 21.47 -4.37 3.66
N LEU A 23 21.96 -3.13 3.56
CA LEU A 23 23.36 -2.85 3.29
C LEU A 23 24.23 -3.43 4.41
N GLU A 24 23.85 -3.20 5.66
CA GLU A 24 24.54 -3.74 6.84
C GLU A 24 24.45 -5.27 6.94
N SER A 25 23.27 -5.83 6.71
CA SER A 25 23.02 -7.27 6.92
C SER A 25 23.49 -8.19 5.80
N PHE A 26 23.47 -7.69 4.56
CA PHE A 26 23.71 -8.51 3.36
C PHE A 26 24.79 -7.93 2.44
N GLY A 27 25.31 -6.73 2.71
CA GLY A 27 26.20 -6.02 1.78
C GLY A 27 25.51 -5.65 0.46
N ALA A 28 24.17 -5.62 0.45
CA ALA A 28 23.35 -5.43 -0.75
C ALA A 28 22.36 -4.28 -0.58
N THR A 29 22.05 -3.59 -1.68
CA THR A 29 21.15 -2.44 -1.67
C THR A 29 19.94 -2.65 -2.55
N ILE A 30 18.82 -2.05 -2.16
CA ILE A 30 17.57 -2.06 -2.94
C ILE A 30 17.42 -0.74 -3.71
N THR A 31 17.08 -0.84 -4.99
CA THR A 31 17.01 0.30 -5.91
C THR A 31 15.61 0.60 -6.40
N HIS A 32 14.65 -0.29 -6.13
CA HIS A 32 13.28 -0.19 -6.59
C HIS A 32 12.32 -0.27 -5.40
N LYS A 33 11.17 0.38 -5.54
CA LYS A 33 10.05 0.13 -4.63
C LYS A 33 9.32 -1.14 -5.06
N ILE A 34 8.71 -1.80 -4.09
CA ILE A 34 7.78 -2.88 -4.35
C ILE A 34 6.53 -2.29 -5.04
N ARG A 35 6.02 -2.97 -6.07
CA ARG A 35 4.77 -2.58 -6.74
C ARG A 35 3.61 -2.62 -5.75
N HIS A 36 2.56 -1.81 -5.95
CA HIS A 36 1.32 -1.95 -5.18
C HIS A 36 0.56 -3.19 -5.66
N ALA A 37 0.80 -4.31 -4.98
CA ALA A 37 0.18 -5.60 -5.22
C ALA A 37 0.05 -6.37 -3.89
N PRO A 38 -0.87 -7.33 -3.79
CA PRO A 38 -0.90 -8.26 -2.67
C PRO A 38 0.32 -9.19 -2.77
N PHE A 39 1.19 -9.14 -1.75
CA PHE A 39 2.30 -10.08 -1.63
C PHE A 39 2.03 -11.07 -0.49
N PRO A 40 2.24 -12.38 -0.72
CA PRO A 40 2.19 -13.33 0.37
C PRO A 40 3.29 -13.01 1.39
N GLN A 41 2.95 -13.17 2.67
CA GLN A 41 3.88 -12.99 3.77
C GLN A 41 4.11 -14.31 4.50
N ILE A 42 5.38 -14.55 4.84
CA ILE A 42 5.84 -15.79 5.45
C ILE A 42 6.05 -15.51 6.94
N ARG A 43 5.33 -16.23 7.79
CA ARG A 43 5.42 -16.04 9.25
C ARG A 43 6.83 -16.22 9.80
N ALA A 44 7.61 -17.15 9.24
CA ALA A 44 9.00 -17.35 9.63
C ALA A 44 9.88 -16.13 9.31
N VAL A 45 9.69 -15.50 8.14
CA VAL A 45 10.38 -14.27 7.76
C VAL A 45 10.07 -13.14 8.75
N HIS A 46 8.81 -12.95 9.14
CA HIS A 46 8.46 -11.94 10.15
C HIS A 46 9.16 -12.16 11.49
N ARG A 47 9.26 -13.41 11.95
CA ARG A 47 9.99 -13.72 13.19
C ARG A 47 11.47 -13.38 13.08
N GLU A 48 12.11 -13.73 11.96
CA GLU A 48 13.51 -13.38 11.73
C GLU A 48 13.73 -11.87 11.65
N LEU A 49 12.79 -11.12 11.06
CA LEU A 49 12.83 -9.66 11.03
C LEU A 49 12.68 -9.05 12.43
N GLU A 50 11.73 -9.52 13.23
CA GLU A 50 11.51 -9.09 14.61
C GLU A 50 12.72 -9.39 15.51
N GLU A 51 13.40 -10.51 15.29
CA GLU A 51 14.61 -10.88 16.03
C GLU A 51 15.82 -10.07 15.57
N ARG A 52 16.04 -9.93 14.26
CA ARG A 52 17.25 -9.31 13.68
C ARG A 52 17.23 -7.80 13.75
N TYR A 53 16.07 -7.17 13.54
CA TYR A 53 15.90 -5.72 13.49
C TYR A 53 15.03 -5.22 14.65
N ARG A 54 15.19 -5.85 15.82
CA ARG A 54 14.33 -5.62 16.99
C ARG A 54 14.17 -4.14 17.32
N GLU A 55 15.27 -3.39 17.38
CA GLU A 55 15.24 -1.97 17.75
C GLU A 55 14.44 -1.14 16.74
N ASP A 56 14.59 -1.40 15.44
CA ASP A 56 13.84 -0.72 14.38
C ASP A 56 12.36 -1.09 14.39
N VAL A 57 12.06 -2.36 14.66
CA VAL A 57 10.69 -2.86 14.75
C VAL A 57 9.98 -2.27 15.96
N GLU A 58 10.61 -2.28 17.14
CA GLU A 58 10.06 -1.71 18.37
C GLU A 58 9.86 -0.20 18.23
N ARG A 59 10.83 0.52 17.65
CA ARG A 59 10.72 1.96 17.35
C ARG A 59 9.53 2.24 16.43
N THR A 60 9.43 1.51 15.33
CA THR A 60 8.32 1.67 14.37
C THR A 60 6.97 1.34 15.01
N ALA A 61 6.90 0.31 15.84
CA ALA A 61 5.67 -0.09 16.52
C ALA A 61 5.21 0.94 17.58
N ALA A 62 6.15 1.70 18.16
CA ALA A 62 5.84 2.76 19.11
C ALA A 62 5.36 4.07 18.45
N SER A 63 5.56 4.24 17.14
CA SER A 63 5.14 5.43 16.40
C SER A 63 3.61 5.54 16.32
N ARG A 64 3.04 6.60 16.92
CA ARG A 64 1.58 6.90 16.85
C ARG A 64 1.14 7.31 15.45
N PHE A 65 1.95 8.11 14.80
CA PHE A 65 1.83 8.50 13.40
C PHE A 65 3.12 8.12 12.70
N ARG A 66 3.07 7.98 11.37
CA ARG A 66 4.25 7.60 10.58
C ARG A 66 5.41 8.56 10.86
N HIS A 67 6.57 8.01 11.18
CA HIS A 67 7.78 8.72 11.54
C HIS A 67 8.87 8.55 10.47
N PRO A 68 9.77 9.53 10.25
CA PRO A 68 10.90 9.40 9.34
C PRO A 68 11.83 8.21 9.60
N ASP A 69 11.83 7.67 10.82
CA ASP A 69 12.67 6.53 11.21
C ASP A 69 11.94 5.18 11.15
N ASP A 70 10.67 5.17 10.74
CA ASP A 70 9.89 3.94 10.62
C ASP A 70 10.42 3.03 9.51
N ILE A 71 10.24 1.73 9.67
CA ILE A 71 10.53 0.72 8.64
C ILE A 71 9.24 0.13 8.05
N ALA A 72 9.28 -0.21 6.76
CA ALA A 72 8.13 -0.74 6.05
C ALA A 72 8.03 -2.26 6.22
N MET A 73 7.68 -2.71 7.43
CA MET A 73 7.70 -4.12 7.85
C MET A 73 7.01 -5.04 6.83
N ALA A 74 5.76 -4.76 6.51
CA ALA A 74 4.93 -5.62 5.65
C ALA A 74 5.27 -5.54 4.14
N THR A 75 5.90 -4.45 3.68
CA THR A 75 6.13 -4.22 2.25
C THR A 75 7.61 -4.35 1.93
N THR A 76 8.35 -3.25 1.89
CA THR A 76 9.75 -3.24 1.46
C THR A 76 10.60 -4.20 2.29
N LEU A 77 10.46 -4.20 3.62
CA LEU A 77 11.33 -4.98 4.49
C LEU A 77 11.07 -6.48 4.33
N HIS A 78 9.82 -6.95 4.48
CA HIS A 78 9.50 -8.36 4.32
C HIS A 78 9.86 -8.89 2.93
N GLN A 79 9.49 -8.19 1.86
CA GLN A 79 9.65 -8.73 0.50
C GLN A 79 11.11 -8.80 0.08
N TYR A 80 11.92 -7.78 0.39
CA TYR A 80 13.34 -7.82 0.07
C TYR A 80 14.13 -8.73 1.01
N TYR A 81 13.76 -8.82 2.29
CA TYR A 81 14.39 -9.79 3.18
C TYR A 81 14.16 -11.20 2.69
N ALA A 82 12.91 -11.57 2.36
CA ALA A 82 12.59 -12.90 1.84
C ALA A 82 13.40 -13.21 0.57
N LEU A 83 13.56 -12.25 -0.33
CA LEU A 83 14.39 -12.42 -1.53
C LEU A 83 15.88 -12.62 -1.20
N LEU A 84 16.45 -11.80 -0.32
CA LEU A 84 17.88 -11.83 0.02
C LEU A 84 18.27 -13.04 0.87
N SER A 85 17.34 -13.56 1.66
CA SER A 85 17.53 -14.75 2.52
C SER A 85 17.15 -16.07 1.84
N GLY A 86 16.62 -16.03 0.61
CA GLY A 86 16.23 -17.22 -0.15
C GLY A 86 14.86 -17.80 0.20
N TYR A 87 14.09 -17.16 1.07
CA TYR A 87 12.69 -17.52 1.34
C TYR A 87 11.72 -17.15 0.20
N GLY A 88 12.12 -16.21 -0.65
CA GLY A 88 11.27 -15.64 -1.71
C GLY A 88 11.96 -15.64 -3.06
N VAL A 89 11.12 -15.69 -4.11
CA VAL A 89 11.54 -15.52 -5.51
C VAL A 89 10.78 -14.35 -6.13
N ARG A 90 11.31 -13.81 -7.23
CA ARG A 90 10.62 -12.76 -7.98
C ARG A 90 9.41 -13.36 -8.71
N GLY A 91 8.24 -12.77 -8.49
CA GLY A 91 7.03 -13.06 -9.27
C GLY A 91 6.78 -12.00 -10.34
N GLU A 92 6.14 -12.41 -11.43
CA GLU A 92 5.66 -11.53 -12.48
C GLU A 92 4.13 -11.47 -12.43
N TYR A 93 3.60 -10.26 -12.31
CA TYR A 93 2.17 -10.00 -12.26
C TYR A 93 1.87 -8.76 -13.11
N ARG A 94 0.75 -8.81 -13.83
CA ARG A 94 0.18 -7.67 -14.53
C ARG A 94 -0.59 -6.84 -13.51
N THR A 95 0.01 -5.73 -13.10
CA THR A 95 -0.59 -4.84 -12.10
C THR A 95 -0.98 -3.51 -12.71
N ARG A 96 -2.12 -2.97 -12.29
CA ARG A 96 -2.51 -1.59 -12.61
C ARG A 96 -2.68 -0.78 -11.34
N TYR A 97 -2.01 0.36 -11.28
CA TYR A 97 -2.16 1.35 -10.21
C TYR A 97 -2.87 2.58 -10.77
N VAL A 98 -3.96 2.98 -10.13
CA VAL A 98 -4.71 4.20 -10.44
C VAL A 98 -4.73 5.05 -9.18
N ASP A 99 -4.08 6.22 -9.27
CA ASP A 99 -4.30 7.28 -8.30
C ASP A 99 -5.63 7.97 -8.59
N ILE A 100 -6.61 7.75 -7.72
CA ILE A 100 -8.00 8.19 -7.92
C ILE A 100 -8.19 9.70 -7.70
N GLY A 101 -7.22 10.37 -7.07
CA GLY A 101 -7.23 11.82 -6.88
C GLY A 101 -6.82 12.58 -8.13
N THR A 102 -6.14 11.93 -9.09
CA THR A 102 -5.64 12.59 -10.30
C THR A 102 -6.75 13.01 -11.26
N ASN A 103 -6.50 14.05 -12.06
CA ASN A 103 -7.43 14.49 -13.10
C ASN A 103 -7.64 13.43 -14.19
N THR A 104 -6.72 12.48 -14.34
CA THR A 104 -6.80 11.38 -15.30
C THR A 104 -7.53 10.15 -14.77
N ALA A 105 -7.96 10.15 -13.51
CA ALA A 105 -8.55 8.99 -12.86
C ALA A 105 -9.84 8.54 -13.56
N ALA A 106 -10.72 9.48 -13.90
CA ALA A 106 -12.01 9.20 -14.53
C ALA A 106 -11.83 8.46 -15.87
N ASP A 107 -10.99 8.98 -16.75
CA ASP A 107 -10.73 8.38 -18.06
C ASP A 107 -10.11 6.98 -17.93
N ARG A 108 -9.17 6.80 -16.99
CA ARG A 108 -8.55 5.50 -16.73
C ARG A 108 -9.55 4.48 -16.20
N LEU A 109 -10.41 4.87 -15.27
CA LEU A 109 -11.44 3.98 -14.72
C LEU A 109 -12.49 3.63 -15.79
N ALA A 110 -12.87 4.58 -16.64
CA ALA A 110 -13.77 4.32 -17.75
C ALA A 110 -13.19 3.32 -18.76
N ALA A 111 -11.92 3.47 -19.14
CA ALA A 111 -11.22 2.52 -20.02
C ALA A 111 -11.13 1.11 -19.41
N LEU A 112 -10.81 1.02 -18.11
CA LEU A 112 -10.77 -0.24 -17.37
C LEU A 112 -12.15 -0.91 -17.28
N ALA A 113 -13.22 -0.14 -17.09
CA ALA A 113 -14.59 -0.65 -17.02
C ALA A 113 -15.11 -1.11 -18.38
N ALA A 114 -14.72 -0.43 -19.47
CA ALA A 114 -15.09 -0.78 -20.83
C ALA A 114 -14.37 -2.03 -21.35
N GLY A 115 -13.36 -2.53 -20.63
CA GLY A 115 -12.54 -3.66 -21.08
C GLY A 115 -11.69 -3.30 -22.30
N ASP A 116 -11.20 -2.06 -22.38
CA ASP A 116 -10.38 -1.60 -23.49
C ASP A 116 -9.21 -2.57 -23.74
N PRO A 117 -9.05 -3.13 -24.95
CA PRO A 117 -7.93 -4.01 -25.29
C PRO A 117 -6.56 -3.40 -25.03
N ALA A 118 -6.43 -2.06 -25.04
CA ALA A 118 -5.21 -1.35 -24.70
C ALA A 118 -4.86 -1.40 -23.20
N GLU A 119 -5.86 -1.60 -22.33
CA GLU A 119 -5.65 -1.79 -20.89
C GLU A 119 -5.27 -3.24 -20.59
N GLY A 120 -5.86 -4.21 -21.30
CA GLY A 120 -5.56 -5.63 -21.13
C GLY A 120 -6.00 -6.20 -19.77
N GLU A 121 -5.73 -7.49 -19.55
CA GLU A 121 -6.08 -8.19 -18.32
C GLU A 121 -5.03 -7.97 -17.22
N TYR A 122 -5.47 -7.56 -16.03
CA TYR A 122 -4.59 -7.37 -14.88
C TYR A 122 -4.90 -8.40 -13.80
N ASP A 123 -3.85 -8.96 -13.19
CA ASP A 123 -3.96 -9.82 -12.01
C ASP A 123 -4.41 -9.00 -10.80
N PHE A 124 -3.87 -7.78 -10.66
CA PHE A 124 -4.11 -6.90 -9.53
C PHE A 124 -4.40 -5.46 -9.97
N LEU A 125 -5.48 -4.90 -9.44
CA LEU A 125 -5.86 -3.50 -9.61
C LEU A 125 -5.77 -2.79 -8.26
N CYS A 126 -4.92 -1.76 -8.17
CA CYS A 126 -4.80 -0.90 -7.01
C CYS A 126 -5.43 0.46 -7.33
N LEU A 127 -6.53 0.76 -6.63
CA LEU A 127 -7.12 2.10 -6.58
C LEU A 127 -6.59 2.75 -5.30
N ASN A 128 -5.78 3.79 -5.45
CA ASN A 128 -5.15 4.45 -4.32
C ASN A 128 -5.56 5.91 -4.24
N ASP A 129 -5.98 6.36 -3.07
CA ASP A 129 -6.13 7.78 -2.77
C ASP A 129 -4.84 8.29 -2.14
N PHE A 130 -4.18 9.26 -2.78
CA PHE A 130 -2.95 9.84 -2.26
C PHE A 130 -3.21 11.16 -1.56
N ASP A 131 -3.87 12.11 -2.23
CA ASP A 131 -4.12 13.45 -1.72
C ASP A 131 -5.33 14.10 -2.44
N THR A 132 -6.51 13.49 -2.30
CA THR A 132 -7.74 14.06 -2.86
C THR A 132 -8.22 15.25 -2.01
N PRO A 133 -8.37 16.46 -2.60
CA PRO A 133 -8.87 17.63 -1.89
C PRO A 133 -10.29 17.40 -1.32
N PRO A 134 -10.63 17.96 -0.14
CA PRO A 134 -11.94 17.75 0.50
C PRO A 134 -13.13 18.00 -0.43
N GLU A 135 -13.08 19.05 -1.24
CA GLU A 135 -14.14 19.42 -2.19
C GLU A 135 -14.35 18.40 -3.31
N ARG A 136 -13.39 17.51 -3.56
CA ARG A 136 -13.45 16.45 -4.57
C ARG A 136 -13.74 15.06 -3.99
N GLN A 137 -13.66 14.86 -2.67
CA GLN A 137 -13.77 13.54 -2.05
C GLN A 137 -15.07 12.83 -2.38
N GLU A 138 -16.21 13.54 -2.34
CA GLU A 138 -17.49 12.95 -2.72
C GLU A 138 -17.55 12.53 -4.18
N ALA A 139 -17.05 13.38 -5.08
CA ALA A 139 -17.04 13.11 -6.51
C ALA A 139 -16.14 11.90 -6.83
N VAL A 140 -14.96 11.82 -6.21
CA VAL A 140 -14.05 10.68 -6.34
C VAL A 140 -14.66 9.41 -5.77
N SER A 141 -15.34 9.50 -4.62
CA SER A 141 -16.03 8.36 -4.01
C SER A 141 -17.14 7.80 -4.90
N ARG A 142 -17.95 8.67 -5.51
CA ARG A 142 -18.98 8.25 -6.50
C ARG A 142 -18.35 7.60 -7.72
N MET A 143 -17.30 8.21 -8.29
CA MET A 143 -16.57 7.67 -9.44
C MET A 143 -16.00 6.26 -9.17
N VAL A 144 -15.38 6.04 -8.00
CA VAL A 144 -14.85 4.73 -7.62
C VAL A 144 -15.96 3.71 -7.43
N ARG A 145 -17.06 4.08 -6.78
CA ARG A 145 -18.23 3.22 -6.60
C ARG A 145 -18.80 2.77 -7.96
N ASP A 146 -19.08 3.72 -8.84
CA ASP A 146 -19.63 3.44 -10.18
C ASP A 146 -18.70 2.50 -10.97
N PHE A 147 -17.39 2.70 -10.86
CA PHE A 147 -16.40 1.82 -11.46
C PHE A 147 -16.47 0.39 -10.90
N LEU A 148 -16.45 0.23 -9.58
CA LEU A 148 -16.45 -1.08 -8.93
C LEU A 148 -17.74 -1.85 -9.20
N GLU A 149 -18.90 -1.19 -9.13
CA GLU A 149 -20.21 -1.81 -9.41
C GLU A 149 -20.33 -2.27 -10.86
N ARG A 150 -19.79 -1.50 -11.83
CA ARG A 150 -19.77 -1.91 -13.24
C ARG A 150 -18.79 -3.05 -13.49
N ARG A 151 -17.60 -3.00 -12.89
CA ARG A 151 -16.50 -3.93 -13.17
C ARG A 151 -16.64 -5.25 -12.41
N PHE A 152 -17.24 -5.23 -11.23
CA PHE A 152 -17.46 -6.35 -10.32
C PHE A 152 -18.92 -6.35 -9.85
N PRO A 153 -19.88 -6.68 -10.74
CA PRO A 153 -21.32 -6.54 -10.47
C PRO A 153 -21.88 -7.57 -9.49
N SER A 154 -21.07 -8.55 -9.08
CA SER A 154 -21.45 -9.57 -8.12
C SER A 154 -20.57 -9.44 -6.87
N PRO A 155 -21.18 -9.35 -5.67
CA PRO A 155 -20.42 -9.20 -4.44
C PRO A 155 -19.54 -10.42 -4.21
N SER A 156 -18.34 -10.20 -3.71
CA SER A 156 -17.48 -11.30 -3.28
C SER A 156 -18.02 -11.98 -2.02
N ARG A 157 -17.63 -13.23 -1.78
CA ARG A 157 -17.97 -13.96 -0.53
C ARG A 157 -17.45 -13.30 0.76
N PHE A 158 -16.57 -12.31 0.63
CA PHE A 158 -15.98 -11.56 1.75
C PHE A 158 -16.64 -10.20 1.96
N GLU A 159 -17.48 -9.75 1.03
CA GLU A 159 -18.28 -8.55 1.21
C GLU A 159 -19.36 -8.83 2.25
N LYS A 160 -19.48 -7.91 3.21
CA LYS A 160 -20.60 -7.93 4.15
C LYS A 160 -21.82 -7.38 3.44
N GLU A 161 -22.99 -7.90 3.77
CA GLU A 161 -24.25 -7.23 3.44
C GLU A 161 -24.18 -5.80 3.96
N SER A 162 -24.54 -4.83 3.12
CA SER A 162 -24.51 -3.42 3.50
C SER A 162 -25.53 -3.17 4.60
N GLU A 163 -25.07 -2.93 5.83
CA GLU A 163 -25.90 -2.19 6.77
C GLU A 163 -26.07 -0.76 6.24
N PRO A 164 -27.28 -0.17 6.33
CA PRO A 164 -27.48 1.22 5.96
C PRO A 164 -26.48 2.10 6.74
N VAL A 165 -25.77 2.97 6.03
CA VAL A 165 -24.87 3.97 6.64
C VAL A 165 -25.75 4.96 7.43
N GLY A 166 -26.02 4.62 8.68
CA GLY A 166 -26.88 5.36 9.61
C GLY A 166 -26.60 4.99 11.06
N GLY A 167 -25.39 4.48 11.35
CA GLY A 167 -24.93 4.33 12.74
C GLY A 167 -24.74 5.70 13.38
N PRO A 168 -24.92 5.83 14.71
CA PRO A 168 -24.76 7.10 15.41
C PRO A 168 -23.36 7.67 15.13
N GLU A 169 -23.29 9.00 14.93
CA GLU A 169 -22.00 9.67 14.77
C GLU A 169 -21.06 9.27 15.91
N PRO A 170 -19.79 8.92 15.61
CA PRO A 170 -18.83 8.60 16.65
C PRO A 170 -18.66 9.84 17.53
N GLY A 171 -19.18 9.79 18.75
CA GLY A 171 -19.05 10.85 19.72
C GLY A 171 -17.58 11.11 19.99
N ILE A 172 -17.06 12.22 19.46
CA ILE A 172 -15.73 12.71 19.81
C ILE A 172 -15.83 13.17 21.27
N SER A 173 -15.46 12.29 22.19
CA SER A 173 -15.25 12.67 23.59
C SER A 173 -14.06 13.62 23.64
N VAL A 174 -14.32 14.91 23.82
CA VAL A 174 -13.29 15.89 24.16
C VAL A 174 -12.74 15.50 25.53
N ALA A 175 -11.57 14.86 25.54
CA ALA A 175 -10.83 14.64 26.78
C ALA A 175 -10.29 16.00 27.27
N ALA A 176 -10.56 16.27 28.55
CA ALA A 176 -10.13 17.46 29.29
C ALA A 176 -8.61 17.47 29.54
#